data_AF-A0A7X8CLG9-F1
#
_entry.id   AF-A0A7X8CLG9-F1
#
_cell.length_a   1.000
_cell.length_b   1.000
_cell.length_c   1.000
_cell.angle_alpha   90.00
_cell.angle_beta   90.00
_cell.angle_gamma   90.00
#
_symmetry.space_group_name_H-M   'P 1'
#
loop_
_entity.id
_entity.type
_entity.pdbx_description
1 polymer ?
#
loop_
_entity_poly.entity_id
_entity_poly.type
_entity_poly.pdbx_seq_one_letter_code
_entity_poly.pdbx_strand_id
1 'polypeptide(L)'
;IPEGQGRGLKNLVLDKYDWENLLKKLIQYFNLDVIPEDLLPYKACWIQFYPDFDILGAPCNLNEALCIMPDGMLYPCRRFIFPLGNILQNGIWAVLEKSKLLQTVTDHSYLKGKCHSCFIEDCHGCRALCYSLYRDPYADDYQCFLK
;
A
#
# COMPACT_ATOMS: atom_id res chain seq x y z
N ILE A 1 -4.00 9.17 -3.86
CA ILE A 1 -5.06 8.90 -2.87
C ILE A 1 -5.48 10.25 -2.35
N PRO A 2 -6.71 10.68 -2.66
CA PRO A 2 -7.18 12.01 -2.30
C PRO A 2 -7.37 12.10 -0.79
N GLU A 3 -6.68 13.05 -0.17
CA GLU A 3 -6.89 13.39 1.23
C GLU A 3 -8.20 14.17 1.39
N GLY A 4 -8.83 14.11 2.56
CA GLY A 4 -10.11 14.81 2.83
C GLY A 4 -11.34 14.17 2.16
N GLN A 5 -11.23 13.74 0.90
CA GLN A 5 -12.35 13.32 0.06
C GLN A 5 -12.49 11.80 -0.11
N GLY A 6 -11.50 11.00 0.31
CA GLY A 6 -11.45 9.55 0.09
C GLY A 6 -12.74 8.79 0.41
N ARG A 7 -13.37 9.06 1.57
CA ARG A 7 -14.66 8.45 1.96
C ARG A 7 -15.76 8.66 0.93
N GLY A 8 -15.87 9.86 0.36
CA GLY A 8 -16.88 10.19 -0.65
C GLY A 8 -16.63 9.53 -2.01
N LEU A 9 -15.39 9.08 -2.25
CA LEU A 9 -14.96 8.44 -3.48
C LEU A 9 -14.84 6.92 -3.33
N LYS A 10 -15.24 6.34 -2.19
CA LYS A 10 -15.13 4.90 -1.92
C LYS A 10 -15.74 4.04 -3.03
N ASN A 11 -16.90 4.46 -3.55
CA ASN A 11 -17.62 3.73 -4.61
C ASN A 11 -16.93 3.77 -5.98
N LEU A 12 -15.88 4.60 -6.15
CA LEU A 12 -15.06 4.68 -7.35
C LEU A 12 -13.75 3.89 -7.23
N VAL A 13 -13.47 3.33 -6.04
CA VAL A 13 -12.29 2.50 -5.80
C VAL A 13 -12.68 1.06 -6.09
N LEU A 14 -11.87 0.35 -6.89
CA LEU A 14 -12.03 -1.09 -7.10
C LEU A 14 -12.02 -1.79 -5.74
N ASP A 15 -13.11 -2.47 -5.42
CA ASP A 15 -13.18 -3.26 -4.19
C ASP A 15 -12.36 -4.55 -4.33
N LYS A 16 -12.36 -5.40 -3.30
CA LYS A 16 -11.63 -6.67 -3.31
C LYS A 16 -12.03 -7.61 -4.46
N TYR A 17 -13.29 -7.62 -4.88
CA TYR A 17 -13.78 -8.49 -5.95
C TYR A 17 -13.37 -7.95 -7.32
N ASP A 18 -13.52 -6.64 -7.52
CA ASP A 18 -13.10 -5.98 -8.73
C ASP A 18 -11.57 -6.04 -8.92
N TRP A 19 -10.82 -5.87 -7.82
CA TRP A 19 -9.37 -5.98 -7.80
C TRP A 19 -8.90 -7.40 -8.13
N GLU A 20 -9.49 -8.42 -7.48
CA GLU A 20 -9.19 -9.83 -7.77
C GLU A 20 -9.48 -10.18 -9.25
N ASN A 21 -10.62 -9.71 -9.78
CA ASN A 21 -11.00 -9.94 -11.17
C ASN A 21 -10.04 -9.24 -12.15
N LEU A 22 -9.62 -8.02 -11.84
CA LEU A 22 -8.62 -7.31 -12.64
C LEU A 22 -7.31 -8.10 -12.68
N LEU A 23 -6.79 -8.52 -11.52
CA LEU A 23 -5.53 -9.28 -11.46
C LEU A 23 -5.61 -10.59 -12.25
N LYS A 24 -6.71 -11.35 -12.12
CA LYS A 24 -6.94 -12.57 -12.91
C LYS A 24 -6.91 -12.30 -14.42
N LYS A 25 -7.56 -11.21 -14.86
CA LYS A 25 -7.54 -10.80 -16.28
C LYS A 25 -6.14 -10.42 -16.74
N LEU A 26 -5.36 -9.72 -15.91
CA LEU A 26 -3.98 -9.35 -16.25
C LEU A 26 -3.07 -10.59 -16.34
N ILE A 27 -3.18 -11.52 -15.38
CA ILE A 27 -2.45 -12.80 -15.42
C ILE A 27 -2.74 -13.55 -16.72
N GLN A 28 -4.03 -13.67 -17.08
CA GLN A 28 -4.43 -14.34 -18.31
C GLN A 28 -3.97 -13.59 -19.57
N TYR A 29 -4.15 -12.27 -19.63
CA TYR A 29 -3.86 -11.46 -20.81
C TYR A 29 -2.37 -11.40 -21.13
N PHE A 30 -1.52 -11.27 -20.10
CA PHE A 30 -0.06 -11.23 -20.25
C PHE A 30 0.61 -12.59 -20.11
N ASN A 31 -0.17 -13.67 -19.92
CA ASN A 31 0.34 -15.03 -19.72
C ASN A 31 1.42 -15.12 -18.63
N LEU A 32 1.13 -14.53 -17.46
CA LEU A 32 2.06 -14.48 -16.33
C LEU A 32 2.08 -15.82 -15.58
N ASP A 33 3.27 -16.29 -15.21
CA ASP A 33 3.46 -17.52 -14.42
C ASP A 33 3.37 -17.24 -12.91
N VAL A 34 2.19 -16.77 -12.47
CA VAL A 34 1.88 -16.45 -11.07
C VAL A 34 0.40 -16.74 -10.77
N ILE A 35 0.07 -16.97 -9.50
CA ILE A 35 -1.32 -17.02 -9.04
C ILE A 35 -1.78 -15.65 -8.50
N PRO A 36 -3.10 -15.35 -8.45
CA PRO A 36 -3.58 -14.06 -7.95
C PRO A 36 -3.06 -13.68 -6.56
N GLU A 37 -2.90 -14.66 -5.67
CA GLU A 37 -2.41 -14.47 -4.30
C GLU A 37 -0.98 -13.91 -4.26
N ASP A 38 -0.12 -14.26 -5.22
CA ASP A 38 1.24 -13.71 -5.35
C ASP A 38 1.21 -12.19 -5.60
N LEU A 39 0.09 -11.68 -6.12
CA LEU A 39 -0.10 -10.27 -6.44
C LEU A 39 -0.80 -9.48 -5.32
N LEU A 40 -1.08 -10.08 -4.16
CA LEU A 40 -1.70 -9.38 -3.02
C LEU A 40 -0.91 -8.13 -2.53
N PRO A 41 0.44 -8.12 -2.53
CA PRO A 41 1.22 -6.93 -2.19
C PRO A 41 1.12 -5.81 -3.24
N TYR A 42 0.71 -6.12 -4.47
CA TYR A 42 0.66 -5.18 -5.59
C TYR A 42 -0.54 -4.25 -5.50
N LYS A 43 -0.29 -2.95 -5.71
CA LYS A 43 -1.29 -1.87 -5.59
C LYS A 43 -1.42 -1.00 -6.83
N ALA A 44 -0.58 -1.25 -7.83
CA ALA A 44 -0.70 -0.69 -9.16
C ALA A 44 0.05 -1.57 -10.16
N CYS A 45 -0.26 -1.40 -11.43
CA CYS A 45 0.52 -1.90 -12.54
C CYS A 45 0.76 -0.77 -13.52
N TRP A 46 1.89 -0.82 -14.22
CA TRP A 46 2.13 -0.06 -15.43
C TRP A 46 2.01 -1.03 -16.60
N ILE A 47 1.24 -0.65 -17.60
CA ILE A 47 0.96 -1.48 -18.77
C ILE A 47 1.43 -0.72 -20.00
N GLN A 48 2.28 -1.38 -20.79
CA GLN A 48 2.67 -0.94 -22.11
C GLN A 48 1.90 -1.74 -23.16
N PHE A 49 1.34 -1.04 -24.15
CA PHE A 49 0.64 -1.65 -25.29
C PHE A 49 1.44 -1.57 -26.59
N TYR A 50 2.44 -0.68 -26.68
CA TYR A 50 3.25 -0.45 -27.87
C TYR A 50 4.66 0.03 -27.47
N PRO A 51 5.75 -0.35 -28.18
CA PRO A 51 5.79 -1.24 -29.35
C PRO A 51 5.47 -2.70 -29.04
N ASP A 52 5.81 -3.14 -27.84
CA ASP A 52 5.54 -4.48 -27.33
C ASP A 52 4.60 -4.40 -26.12
N PHE A 53 3.84 -5.47 -25.91
CA PHE A 53 3.01 -5.63 -24.73
C PHE A 53 3.88 -6.01 -23.54
N ASP A 54 3.86 -5.20 -22.51
CA ASP A 54 4.60 -5.45 -21.28
C ASP A 54 3.82 -4.95 -20.06
N ILE A 55 4.10 -5.54 -18.90
CA ILE A 55 3.48 -5.19 -17.63
C ILE A 55 4.51 -5.19 -16.50
N LEU A 56 4.53 -4.10 -15.75
CA LEU A 56 5.30 -3.98 -14.52
C LEU A 56 4.36 -3.81 -13.34
N GLY A 57 4.51 -4.66 -12.33
CA GLY A 57 3.79 -4.53 -11.08
C GLY A 57 4.48 -3.55 -10.11
N ALA A 58 3.68 -2.82 -9.35
CA ALA A 58 4.16 -1.99 -8.24
C ALA A 58 3.63 -2.54 -6.90
N PRO A 59 4.45 -3.30 -6.14
CA PRO A 59 4.12 -3.67 -4.77
C PRO A 59 4.05 -2.45 -3.86
N CYS A 60 3.39 -2.61 -2.71
CA CYS A 60 3.55 -1.67 -1.62
C CYS A 60 5.02 -1.65 -1.20
N ASN A 61 5.60 -0.45 -1.11
CA ASN A 61 6.98 -0.22 -0.70
C ASN A 61 7.07 0.42 0.69
N LEU A 62 6.05 0.23 1.52
CA LEU A 62 6.10 0.64 2.92
C LEU A 62 7.26 -0.10 3.58
N ASN A 63 8.07 0.62 4.36
CA ASN A 63 9.31 0.11 4.98
C ASN A 63 10.52 -0.07 4.04
N GLU A 64 10.36 0.15 2.72
CA GLU A 64 11.45 0.08 1.75
C GLU A 64 11.78 1.45 1.12
N ALA A 65 10.76 2.30 1.00
CA ALA A 65 10.88 3.63 0.44
C ALA A 65 10.24 4.67 1.35
N LEU A 66 10.70 5.91 1.20
CA LEU A 66 10.25 7.05 2.00
C LEU A 66 9.97 8.24 1.09
N CYS A 67 9.20 9.20 1.59
CA CYS A 67 8.96 10.47 0.92
C CYS A 67 9.52 11.60 1.78
N ILE A 68 10.42 12.40 1.21
CA ILE A 68 11.02 13.56 1.85
C ILE A 68 10.43 14.81 1.20
N MET A 69 9.93 15.73 2.03
CA MET A 69 9.45 17.03 1.59
C MET A 69 10.58 18.06 1.57
N PRO A 70 10.45 19.19 0.83
CA PRO A 70 11.50 20.20 0.73
C PRO A 70 11.94 20.81 2.07
N ASP A 71 11.07 20.79 3.08
CA ASP A 71 11.34 21.26 4.45
C ASP A 71 12.00 20.20 5.34
N GLY A 72 12.32 19.01 4.79
CA GLY A 72 12.90 17.89 5.51
C GLY A 72 11.89 17.00 6.22
N MET A 73 10.58 17.23 6.09
CA MET A 73 9.58 16.35 6.67
C MET A 73 9.59 14.98 5.96
N LEU A 74 9.67 13.90 6.75
CA LEU A 74 9.67 12.53 6.26
C LEU A 74 8.28 11.91 6.39
N TYR A 75 7.86 11.20 5.35
CA TYR A 75 6.62 10.42 5.32
C TYR A 75 6.94 8.97 4.91
N PRO A 76 6.16 7.99 5.41
CA PRO A 76 6.38 6.57 5.11
C PRO A 76 6.04 6.19 3.66
N CYS A 77 5.22 6.99 2.98
CA CYS A 77 4.88 6.84 1.57
C CYS A 77 4.33 8.17 1.07
N ARG A 78 4.55 8.51 -0.20
CA ARG A 78 4.03 9.75 -0.82
C ARG A 78 2.51 9.94 -0.74
N ARG A 79 1.77 8.88 -0.40
CA ARG A 79 0.30 8.86 -0.28
C ARG A 79 -0.18 8.74 1.18
N PHE A 80 0.73 8.52 2.13
CA PHE A 80 0.38 8.29 3.53
C PHE A 80 0.73 9.53 4.35
N ILE A 81 -0.28 10.27 4.76
CA ILE A 81 -0.16 11.65 5.24
C ILE A 81 0.36 11.80 6.68
N PHE A 82 0.77 10.72 7.34
CA PHE A 82 1.27 10.81 8.70
C PHE A 82 2.79 11.00 8.67
N PRO A 83 3.30 12.14 9.18
CA PRO A 83 4.72 12.39 9.20
C PRO A 83 5.43 11.45 10.19
N LEU A 84 6.65 11.03 9.84
CA LEU A 84 7.53 10.28 10.73
C LEU A 84 8.40 11.21 11.58
N GLY A 85 8.71 12.41 11.07
CA GLY A 85 9.55 13.40 11.72
C GLY A 85 10.34 14.24 10.70
N ASN A 86 11.07 15.24 11.17
CA ASN A 86 11.90 16.11 10.32
C ASN A 86 13.38 15.71 10.38
N ILE A 87 13.96 15.39 9.22
CA ILE A 87 15.35 14.89 9.12
C ILE A 87 16.39 16.01 9.30
N LEU A 88 16.04 17.27 9.06
CA LEU A 88 16.95 18.40 9.28
C LEU A 88 17.16 18.67 10.78
N GLN A 89 16.25 18.19 11.63
CA GLN A 89 16.33 18.35 13.08
C GLN A 89 16.99 17.15 13.76
N ASN A 90 16.58 15.93 13.39
CA ASN A 90 16.92 14.71 14.13
C ASN A 90 17.81 13.73 13.35
N GLY A 91 18.02 13.97 12.04
CA GLY A 91 18.64 13.00 11.14
C GLY A 91 17.69 11.85 10.75
N ILE A 92 17.97 11.20 9.61
CA ILE A 92 17.08 10.18 9.04
C ILE A 92 16.93 8.94 9.95
N TRP A 93 18.03 8.43 10.49
CA TRP A 93 18.02 7.21 11.31
C TRP A 93 17.19 7.37 12.58
N ALA A 94 17.37 8.48 13.30
CA ALA A 94 16.61 8.73 14.52
C ALA A 94 15.11 8.89 14.25
N VAL A 95 14.73 9.50 13.11
CA VAL A 95 13.32 9.62 12.70
C VAL A 95 12.72 8.25 12.43
N LEU A 96 13.44 7.35 11.75
CA LEU A 96 12.95 6.01 11.42
C LEU A 96 12.87 5.10 12.65
N GLU A 97 13.97 4.98 13.41
CA GLU A 97 14.06 4.08 14.57
C GLU A 97 13.03 4.43 15.66
N LYS A 98 12.77 5.72 15.86
CA LYS A 98 11.82 6.20 16.88
C LYS A 98 10.37 6.28 16.37
N SER A 99 10.11 5.97 15.10
CA SER A 99 8.77 6.10 14.54
C SER A 99 7.84 4.99 15.04
N LYS A 100 7.02 5.31 16.04
CA LYS A 100 5.97 4.39 16.52
C LYS A 100 4.95 4.07 15.43
N LEU A 101 4.68 5.03 14.54
CA LEU A 101 3.80 4.80 13.40
C LEU A 101 4.36 3.68 12.53
N LEU A 102 5.58 3.84 12.02
CA LEU A 102 6.19 2.87 11.11
C LEU A 102 6.22 1.47 11.75
N GLN A 103 6.71 1.37 12.99
CA GLN A 103 6.75 0.13 13.76
C GLN A 103 5.38 -0.57 13.84
N THR A 104 4.29 0.18 14.03
CA THR A 104 2.96 -0.41 14.23
C THR A 104 2.18 -0.66 12.94
N VAL A 105 2.46 0.08 11.86
CA VAL A 105 1.76 -0.17 10.58
C VAL A 105 2.41 -1.27 9.73
N THR A 106 3.64 -1.67 10.07
CA THR A 106 4.36 -2.79 9.43
C THR A 106 4.29 -4.09 10.24
N ASP A 107 3.87 -4.03 11.50
CA ASP A 107 3.71 -5.20 12.37
C ASP A 107 2.24 -5.66 12.36
N HIS A 108 2.00 -6.87 11.86
CA HIS A 108 0.66 -7.46 11.77
C HIS A 108 -0.06 -7.51 13.11
N SER A 109 0.64 -7.70 14.22
CA SER A 109 0.01 -7.75 15.55
C SER A 109 -0.70 -6.46 15.95
N TYR A 110 -0.39 -5.33 15.31
CA TYR A 110 -1.08 -4.04 15.52
C TYR A 110 -2.16 -3.75 14.48
N LEU A 111 -2.23 -4.52 13.40
CA LEU A 111 -3.28 -4.41 12.40
C LEU A 111 -4.57 -5.04 12.92
N LYS A 112 -5.71 -4.60 12.38
CA LYS A 112 -7.05 -5.10 12.72
C LYS A 112 -7.47 -6.18 11.73
N GLY A 113 -8.55 -6.88 12.07
CA GLY A 113 -9.22 -7.81 11.16
C GLY A 113 -8.34 -8.97 10.75
N LYS A 114 -8.46 -9.40 9.49
CA LYS A 114 -7.69 -10.53 8.96
C LYS A 114 -6.20 -10.21 8.82
N CYS A 115 -5.84 -8.94 8.67
CA CYS A 115 -4.43 -8.53 8.61
C CYS A 115 -3.69 -8.84 9.92
N HIS A 116 -4.39 -8.91 11.07
CA HIS A 116 -3.77 -9.18 12.37
C HIS A 116 -3.00 -10.50 12.44
N SER A 117 -3.59 -11.54 11.84
CA SER A 117 -3.07 -12.92 11.85
C SER A 117 -2.73 -13.41 10.43
N CYS A 118 -2.45 -12.49 9.51
CA CYS A 118 -2.15 -12.82 8.13
C CYS A 118 -0.78 -13.50 8.03
N PHE A 119 -0.71 -14.61 7.29
CA PHE A 119 0.49 -15.41 7.10
C PHE A 119 1.46 -14.88 6.03
N ILE A 120 1.06 -13.85 5.27
CA ILE A 120 1.90 -13.26 4.23
C ILE A 120 2.81 -12.20 4.85
N GLU A 121 4.02 -12.57 5.24
CA GLU A 121 4.94 -11.72 6.02
C GLU A 121 5.27 -10.38 5.33
N ASP A 122 5.58 -10.41 4.03
CA ASP A 122 6.01 -9.22 3.27
C ASP A 122 4.86 -8.36 2.71
N CYS A 123 3.64 -8.52 3.24
CA CYS A 123 2.46 -7.77 2.79
C CYS A 123 1.91 -6.86 3.87
N HIS A 124 2.22 -5.56 3.77
CA HIS A 124 1.64 -4.57 4.66
C HIS A 124 0.30 -4.03 4.16
N GLY A 125 -0.15 -4.37 2.95
CA GLY A 125 -1.32 -3.74 2.31
C GLY A 125 -1.19 -2.22 2.13
N CYS A 126 -2.21 -1.55 1.60
CA CYS A 126 -2.15 -0.09 1.39
C CYS A 126 -2.69 0.70 2.60
N ARG A 127 -1.84 0.96 3.60
CA ARG A 127 -2.20 1.73 4.81
C ARG A 127 -2.77 3.13 4.49
N ALA A 128 -2.22 3.77 3.46
CA ALA A 128 -2.71 5.05 2.95
C ALA A 128 -4.16 4.98 2.45
N LEU A 129 -4.51 3.90 1.73
CA LEU A 129 -5.86 3.68 1.22
C LEU A 129 -6.83 3.40 2.37
N CYS A 130 -6.43 2.54 3.31
CA CYS A 130 -7.20 2.26 4.51
C CYS A 130 -7.54 3.55 5.26
N TYR A 131 -6.54 4.43 5.47
CA TYR A 131 -6.80 5.72 6.11
C TYR A 131 -7.73 6.62 5.29
N SER A 132 -7.56 6.68 3.96
CA SER A 132 -8.40 7.51 3.10
C SER A 132 -9.87 7.08 3.11
N LEU A 133 -10.14 5.77 3.17
CA LEU A 133 -11.49 5.21 3.13
C LEU A 133 -12.12 5.07 4.52
N TYR A 134 -11.35 4.69 5.55
CA TYR A 134 -11.87 4.37 6.87
C TYR A 134 -11.53 5.43 7.93
N ARG A 135 -10.52 6.28 7.68
CA ARG A 135 -9.81 7.08 8.70
C ARG A 135 -9.13 6.23 9.77
N ASP A 136 -8.71 5.05 9.35
CA ASP A 136 -7.99 4.11 10.19
C ASP A 136 -6.89 3.43 9.36
N PRO A 137 -5.60 3.72 9.60
CA PRO A 137 -4.52 3.08 8.86
C PRO A 137 -4.34 1.60 9.27
N TYR A 138 -4.87 1.17 10.41
CA TYR A 138 -4.73 -0.19 10.93
C TYR A 138 -5.84 -1.12 10.45
N ALA A 139 -6.85 -0.62 9.74
CA ALA A 139 -7.93 -1.43 9.17
C ALA A 139 -7.43 -2.42 8.10
N ASP A 140 -8.21 -3.46 7.84
CA ASP A 140 -7.96 -4.40 6.74
C ASP A 140 -7.78 -3.67 5.41
N ASP A 141 -6.88 -4.18 4.56
CA ASP A 141 -6.72 -3.66 3.21
C ASP A 141 -8.01 -3.86 2.40
N TYR A 142 -8.59 -2.75 1.94
CA TYR A 142 -9.85 -2.72 1.20
C TYR A 142 -9.85 -3.59 -0.06
N GLN A 143 -8.68 -3.75 -0.69
CA GLN A 143 -8.53 -4.51 -1.93
C GLN A 143 -8.05 -5.96 -1.71
N CYS A 144 -7.76 -6.34 -0.47
CA CYS A 144 -7.31 -7.69 -0.17
C CYS A 144 -8.48 -8.68 -0.27
N PHE A 145 -8.35 -9.67 -1.16
CA PHE A 145 -9.34 -10.74 -1.38
C PHE A 145 -9.00 -12.05 -0.66
N LEU A 146 -7.87 -12.12 0.07
CA LEU A 146 -7.55 -13.25 0.95
C LEU A 146 -8.68 -13.45 1.97
N LYS A 147 -9.10 -14.69 2.20
CA LYS A 147 -10.21 -15.02 3.09
C LYS A 147 -9.78 -15.12 4.55
#